data_AF-A0A8C8JY24-F1
#
_entry.id   AF-A0A8C8JY24-F1
#
_cell.length_a   1.000
_cell.length_b   1.000
_cell.length_c   1.000
_cell.angle_alpha   90.00
_cell.angle_beta   90.00
_cell.angle_gamma   90.00
#
_symmetry.space_group_name_H-M   'P 1'
#
loop_
_entity.id
_entity.type
_entity.pdbx_description
1 polymer ?
#
loop_
_entity_poly.entity_id
_entity_poly.type
_entity_poly.pdbx_seq_one_letter_code
_entity_poly.pdbx_strand_id
1 'polypeptide(L)'
;THNLLRSPTLFSVAEFFADIFLSWFPFYYMGKCAFLVWCMAPTPSNGSIQIYTRIIRPIFLKHESKIDNIAKDLKGKATEAADKFKDEAKKATANIMWEEGMKKDS
;
A
#
# COMPACT_ATOMS: atom_id res chain seq x y z
N THR A 1 -6.60 3.02 -55.34
CA THR A 1 -7.25 3.61 -54.14
C THR A 1 -7.90 2.49 -53.32
N HIS A 2 -7.24 1.36 -53.10
CA HIS A 2 -6.38 1.10 -51.93
C HIS A 2 -6.84 1.77 -50.62
N ASN A 3 -7.36 0.95 -49.70
CA ASN A 3 -7.51 1.18 -48.25
C ASN A 3 -8.59 2.16 -47.75
N LEU A 4 -9.88 1.92 -48.00
CA LEU A 4 -10.94 2.52 -47.16
C LEU A 4 -12.00 1.52 -46.66
N LEU A 5 -11.66 0.23 -46.66
CA LEU A 5 -12.46 -0.85 -46.05
C LEU A 5 -12.00 -1.09 -44.59
N ARG A 6 -11.76 0.01 -43.84
CA ARG A 6 -11.29 -0.02 -42.44
C ARG A 6 -12.45 0.37 -41.53
N SER A 7 -13.30 -0.62 -41.23
CA SER A 7 -14.09 -0.68 -39.99
C SER A 7 -15.06 0.49 -39.72
N PRO A 8 -16.22 0.58 -40.42
CA PRO A 8 -17.24 1.59 -40.12
C PRO A 8 -17.73 1.54 -38.66
N THR A 9 -17.60 0.37 -38.01
CA THR A 9 -18.01 0.17 -36.62
C THR A 9 -17.01 0.70 -35.60
N LEU A 10 -15.70 0.64 -35.86
CA LEU A 10 -14.71 1.15 -34.91
C LEU A 10 -14.69 2.68 -34.87
N PHE A 11 -14.85 3.33 -36.03
CA PHE A 11 -14.99 4.78 -36.09
C PHE A 11 -16.29 5.21 -35.41
N SER A 12 -17.42 4.57 -35.70
CA SER A 12 -18.70 4.87 -35.05
C SER A 12 -18.70 4.60 -33.55
N VAL A 13 -18.10 3.49 -33.10
CA VAL A 13 -17.94 3.18 -31.67
C VAL A 13 -17.00 4.18 -31.01
N ALA A 14 -15.88 4.53 -31.63
CA ALA A 14 -14.97 5.55 -31.10
C ALA A 14 -15.62 6.93 -31.03
N GLU A 15 -16.43 7.31 -32.01
CA GLU A 15 -17.18 8.56 -32.03
C GLU A 15 -18.26 8.57 -30.93
N PHE A 16 -18.99 7.46 -30.75
CA PHE A 16 -19.97 7.32 -29.67
C PHE A 16 -19.31 7.33 -28.29
N PHE A 17 -18.19 6.62 -28.13
CA PHE A 17 -17.40 6.66 -26.90
C PHE A 17 -16.84 8.06 -26.68
N ALA A 18 -16.30 8.74 -27.68
CA ALA A 18 -15.77 10.09 -27.55
C ALA A 18 -16.87 11.09 -27.15
N ASP A 19 -18.06 10.99 -27.74
CA ASP A 19 -19.23 11.80 -27.38
C ASP A 19 -19.69 11.50 -25.94
N ILE A 20 -19.74 10.22 -25.56
CA ILE A 20 -20.04 9.80 -24.18
C ILE A 20 -18.94 10.21 -23.20
N PHE A 21 -17.66 10.16 -23.57
CA PHE A 21 -16.53 10.55 -22.72
C PHE A 21 -16.44 12.07 -22.59
N LEU A 22 -16.74 12.83 -23.66
CA LEU A 22 -16.86 14.28 -23.64
C LEU A 22 -18.08 14.74 -22.83
N SER A 23 -19.21 14.02 -22.92
CA SER A 23 -20.45 14.28 -22.17
C SER A 23 -20.42 13.74 -20.72
N TRP A 24 -19.58 12.73 -20.45
CA TRP A 24 -19.26 12.26 -19.10
C TRP A 24 -18.33 13.23 -18.36
N PHE A 25 -17.48 13.94 -19.11
CA PHE A 25 -16.53 14.93 -18.60
C PHE A 25 -17.16 16.01 -17.70
N PRO A 26 -18.30 16.66 -18.01
CA PRO A 26 -18.90 17.64 -17.11
C PRO A 26 -19.33 17.05 -15.76
N PHE A 27 -19.78 15.79 -15.70
CA PHE A 27 -20.27 15.17 -14.45
C PHE A 27 -19.16 14.52 -13.62
N TYR A 28 -18.13 13.96 -14.25
CA TYR A 28 -16.96 13.45 -13.53
C TYR A 28 -16.23 14.57 -12.80
N TYR A 29 -16.09 15.73 -13.44
CA TYR A 29 -15.52 16.91 -12.81
C TYR A 29 -16.48 17.47 -11.76
N MET A 30 -17.80 17.52 -11.99
CA MET A 30 -18.76 17.92 -10.95
C MET A 30 -18.68 16.99 -9.73
N GLY A 31 -18.55 15.68 -9.91
CA GLY A 31 -18.41 14.71 -8.84
C GLY A 31 -17.06 14.80 -8.12
N LYS A 32 -15.96 14.98 -8.87
CA LYS A 32 -14.62 15.17 -8.30
C LYS A 32 -14.50 16.52 -7.59
N CYS A 33 -15.07 17.59 -8.14
CA CYS A 33 -15.15 18.91 -7.52
C CYS A 33 -16.08 18.88 -6.31
N ALA A 34 -17.24 18.24 -6.38
CA ALA A 34 -18.12 18.08 -5.22
C ALA A 34 -17.43 17.25 -4.13
N PHE A 35 -16.70 16.19 -4.48
CA PHE A 35 -15.90 15.41 -3.54
C PHE A 35 -14.78 16.24 -2.91
N LEU A 36 -14.04 17.01 -3.71
CA LEU A 36 -12.95 17.86 -3.22
C LEU A 36 -13.47 19.04 -2.39
N VAL A 37 -14.54 19.71 -2.82
CA VAL A 37 -15.21 20.78 -2.06
C VAL A 37 -15.83 20.21 -0.79
N TRP A 38 -16.40 19.01 -0.81
CA TRP A 38 -16.87 18.36 0.41
C TRP A 38 -15.72 17.95 1.35
N CYS A 39 -14.55 17.63 0.79
CA CYS A 39 -13.34 17.31 1.54
C CYS A 39 -12.63 18.57 2.09
N MET A 40 -12.74 19.69 1.38
CA MET A 40 -12.04 20.95 1.66
C MET A 40 -12.93 21.99 2.36
N ALA A 41 -14.26 21.85 2.28
CA ALA A 41 -15.20 22.62 3.09
C ALA A 41 -14.96 22.22 4.55
N PRO A 42 -14.71 23.18 5.46
CA PRO A 42 -14.55 22.93 6.89
C PRO A 42 -15.92 22.57 7.47
N THR A 43 -16.40 21.38 7.14
CA THR A 43 -17.71 20.89 7.55
C THR A 43 -17.49 20.00 8.77
N PRO A 44 -18.02 20.37 9.96
CA PRO A 44 -17.93 19.55 11.19
C PRO A 44 -18.60 18.18 11.06
N SER A 45 -19.31 17.93 9.96
CA SER A 45 -19.85 16.64 9.55
C SER A 45 -18.95 16.01 8.47
N ASN A 46 -17.73 15.71 8.89
CA ASN A 46 -16.76 14.78 8.36
C ASN A 46 -17.11 13.97 7.08
N GLY A 47 -17.00 14.57 5.91
CA GLY A 47 -17.19 13.81 4.66
C GLY A 47 -16.12 12.74 4.42
N SER A 48 -14.88 13.08 4.76
CA SER A 48 -13.76 12.16 4.79
C SER A 48 -13.95 11.06 5.84
N ILE A 49 -14.45 11.36 7.05
CA ILE A 49 -14.71 10.30 8.04
C ILE A 49 -15.78 9.36 7.53
N GLN A 50 -16.85 9.81 6.87
CA GLN A 50 -17.92 8.88 6.46
C GLN A 50 -17.44 7.88 5.41
N ILE A 51 -16.67 8.34 4.42
CA ILE A 51 -16.00 7.44 3.47
C ILE A 51 -14.99 6.54 4.21
N TYR A 52 -14.25 7.10 5.16
CA TYR A 52 -13.27 6.37 5.93
C TYR A 52 -13.92 5.28 6.79
N THR A 53 -15.02 5.57 7.49
CA THR A 53 -15.75 4.62 8.34
C THR A 53 -16.54 3.60 7.52
N ARG A 54 -17.01 3.94 6.32
CA ARG A 54 -17.88 3.07 5.52
C ARG A 54 -17.14 2.20 4.52
N ILE A 55 -16.03 2.67 3.94
CA ILE A 55 -15.24 1.92 2.94
C ILE A 55 -13.88 1.54 3.50
N ILE A 56 -13.12 2.49 4.07
CA ILE A 56 -11.81 2.14 4.64
C ILE A 56 -11.99 1.19 5.83
N ARG A 57 -12.91 1.44 6.76
CA ARG A 57 -13.04 0.62 7.98
C ARG A 57 -13.32 -0.86 7.73
N PRO A 58 -14.25 -1.27 6.85
CA PRO A 58 -14.46 -2.70 6.58
C PRO A 58 -13.29 -3.33 5.80
N ILE A 59 -12.58 -2.57 4.96
CA ILE A 59 -11.35 -3.02 4.32
C ILE A 59 -10.25 -3.16 5.37
N PHE A 60 -10.03 -2.13 6.20
CA PHE A 60 -9.02 -2.05 7.24
C PHE A 60 -9.22 -3.14 8.28
N LEU A 61 -10.42 -3.37 8.82
CA LEU A 61 -10.70 -4.49 9.74
C LEU A 61 -10.41 -5.86 9.12
N LYS A 62 -10.72 -6.05 7.83
CA LYS A 62 -10.44 -7.30 7.11
C LYS A 62 -8.95 -7.49 6.82
N HIS A 63 -8.22 -6.39 6.68
CA HIS A 63 -6.77 -6.39 6.44
C HIS A 63 -5.94 -6.27 7.73
N GLU A 64 -6.50 -5.79 8.84
CA GLU A 64 -5.85 -5.59 10.13
C GLU A 64 -5.53 -6.94 10.75
N SER A 65 -6.46 -7.91 10.76
CA SER A 65 -6.12 -9.26 11.22
C SER A 65 -5.02 -9.91 10.37
N LYS A 66 -4.97 -9.63 9.06
CA LYS A 66 -3.94 -10.20 8.19
C LYS A 66 -2.59 -9.50 8.36
N ILE A 67 -2.59 -8.18 8.44
CA ILE A 67 -1.39 -7.35 8.64
C ILE A 67 -0.85 -7.53 10.06
N ASP A 68 -1.68 -7.61 11.09
CA ASP A 68 -1.25 -7.83 12.48
C ASP A 68 -0.64 -9.23 12.64
N ASN A 69 -1.23 -10.28 12.05
CA ASN A 69 -0.62 -11.60 12.05
C ASN A 69 0.72 -11.62 11.29
N ILE A 70 0.79 -10.97 10.12
CA ILE A 70 2.04 -10.88 9.36
C ILE A 70 3.10 -10.07 10.12
N ALA A 71 2.73 -8.93 10.71
CA ALA A 71 3.61 -8.07 11.49
C ALA A 71 4.08 -8.76 12.77
N LYS A 72 3.21 -9.54 13.43
CA LYS A 72 3.55 -10.35 14.60
C LYS A 72 4.48 -11.51 14.24
N ASP A 73 4.26 -12.19 13.12
CA ASP A 73 5.17 -13.25 12.62
C ASP A 73 6.54 -12.67 12.23
N LEU A 74 6.55 -11.54 11.52
CA LEU A 74 7.77 -10.79 11.18
C LEU A 74 8.52 -10.33 12.42
N LYS A 75 7.81 -9.74 13.38
CA LYS A 75 8.40 -9.28 14.64
C LYS A 75 8.96 -10.46 15.43
N GLY A 76 8.21 -11.55 15.55
CA GLY A 76 8.63 -12.78 16.23
C GLY A 76 9.90 -13.37 15.61
N LYS A 77 9.93 -13.51 14.28
CA LYS A 77 11.12 -13.99 13.55
C LYS A 77 12.30 -13.04 13.65
N ALA A 78 12.07 -11.73 13.61
CA ALA A 78 13.11 -10.73 13.77
C ALA A 78 13.72 -10.77 15.17
N THR A 79 12.90 -10.90 16.22
CA THR A 79 13.39 -11.06 17.60
C THR A 79 14.14 -12.37 17.78
N GLU A 80 13.62 -13.50 17.26
CA GLU A 80 14.29 -14.79 17.39
C GLU A 80 15.64 -14.82 16.65
N ALA A 81 15.70 -14.20 15.46
CA ALA A 81 16.96 -14.02 14.75
C ALA A 81 17.93 -13.14 15.54
N ALA A 82 17.47 -12.01 16.08
CA ALA A 82 18.30 -11.10 16.87
C ALA A 82 18.84 -11.77 18.14
N ASP A 83 18.03 -12.58 18.83
CA ASP A 83 18.46 -13.33 20.02
C ASP A 83 19.52 -14.38 19.67
N LYS A 84 19.32 -15.16 18.59
CA LYS A 84 20.33 -16.12 18.10
C LYS A 84 21.65 -15.44 17.75
N PHE A 85 21.59 -14.32 17.02
CA PHE A 85 22.79 -13.54 16.68
C PHE A 85 23.49 -13.00 17.92
N LYS A 86 22.74 -12.55 18.93
CA LYS A 86 23.29 -12.03 20.19
C LYS A 86 23.97 -13.13 21.00
N ASP A 87 23.39 -14.33 21.05
CA ASP A 87 24.00 -15.48 21.73
C ASP A 87 25.25 -15.99 21.00
N GLU A 88 25.23 -16.07 19.67
CA GLU A 88 26.41 -16.43 18.88
C GLU A 88 27.53 -15.40 19.02
N ALA A 89 27.21 -14.10 18.95
CA ALA A 89 28.17 -13.03 19.15
C ALA A 89 28.81 -13.09 20.54
N LYS A 90 28.02 -13.27 21.60
CA LYS A 90 28.54 -13.42 22.97
C LYS A 90 29.48 -14.62 23.10
N LYS A 91 29.11 -15.77 22.54
CA LYS A 91 29.96 -16.98 22.56
C LYS A 91 31.26 -16.77 21.79
N ALA A 92 31.19 -16.17 20.61
CA ALA A 92 32.37 -15.86 19.80
C ALA A 92 33.32 -14.89 20.54
N THR A 93 32.79 -13.82 21.11
CA THR A 93 33.59 -12.87 21.91
C THR A 93 34.21 -13.53 23.14
N ALA A 94 33.46 -14.39 23.86
CA ALA A 94 34.00 -15.11 25.00
C ALA A 94 35.14 -16.06 24.61
N ASN A 95 35.03 -16.72 23.45
CA ASN A 95 36.07 -17.62 22.96
C ASN A 95 37.35 -16.85 22.57
N ILE A 96 37.21 -15.69 21.91
CA ILE A 96 38.35 -14.82 21.56
C ILE A 96 39.07 -14.31 22.81
N MET A 97 38.31 -13.82 23.81
CA MET A 97 38.89 -13.34 25.08
C MET A 97 39.64 -14.44 25.83
N TRP A 98 39.13 -15.67 25.80
CA TRP A 98 39.80 -16.84 26.38
C TRP A 98 41.12 -17.17 25.66
N GLU A 99 41.12 -17.14 24.32
CA GLU A 99 42.32 -17.39 23.52
C GLU A 99 43.42 -16.33 23.72
N GLU A 100 43.04 -15.05 23.86
CA GLU A 100 43.99 -13.97 24.15
C GLU A 100 44.60 -14.09 25.56
N GLY A 101 43.81 -14.47 26.56
CA GLY A 101 44.31 -14.73 27.91
C GLY A 101 45.34 -15.87 27.94
N MET A 102 45.01 -16.99 27.29
CA MET A 102 45.88 -18.17 27.20
C MET A 102 47.21 -17.89 26.48
N LYS A 103 47.24 -16.96 25.49
CA LYS A 103 48.47 -16.55 24.81
C LYS A 103 49.39 -15.67 25.66
N LYS A 104 48.86 -14.99 26.68
CA LYS A 104 49.62 -14.06 27.51
C LYS A 104 50.36 -14.76 28.66
N ASP A 105 49.89 -15.93 29.03
CA ASP A 105 50.45 -16.76 30.11
C ASP A 105 51.44 -17.84 29.61
N SER A 106 51.74 -17.87 28.30
CA SER A 106 52.74 -18.73 27.65
C SER A 106 53.91 -17.92 27.11
#